data_AF-A0A2D6MFF3-F1
#
_entry.id   AF-A0A2D6MFF3-F1
#
_cell.length_a   1.000
_cell.length_b   1.000
_cell.length_c   1.000
_cell.angle_alpha   90.00
_cell.angle_beta   90.00
_cell.angle_gamma   90.00
#
_symmetry.space_group_name_H-M   'P 1'
#
loop_
_entity.id
_entity.type
_entity.pdbx_description
1 polymer ?
#
loop_
_entity_poly.entity_id
_entity_poly.type
_entity_poly.pdbx_seq_one_letter_code
_entity_poly.pdbx_strand_id
1 'polypeptide(L)'
;MVNVKGKNIEKLKKGDKIKIDGTEMEIDAHYVMMEHGKTKEMAIECFDKKKDEDFQIRYFDDNVENSMDVYKLVEIVYNKIEVKKVEW
;
A
#
# COMPACT_ATOMS: atom_id res chain seq x y z
N MET A 1 7.71 -12.18 -3.45
CA MET A 1 6.66 -11.65 -4.34
C MET A 1 5.37 -11.62 -3.56
N VAL A 2 4.70 -10.47 -3.50
CA VAL A 2 3.46 -10.29 -2.74
C VAL A 2 2.29 -10.85 -3.55
N ASN A 3 1.41 -11.62 -2.93
CA ASN A 3 0.16 -12.04 -3.56
C ASN A 3 -0.85 -10.88 -3.50
N VAL A 4 -1.20 -10.34 -4.66
CA VAL A 4 -2.09 -9.19 -4.79
C VAL A 4 -3.51 -9.67 -5.12
N LYS A 5 -4.50 -9.28 -4.33
CA LYS A 5 -5.91 -9.61 -4.57
C LYS A 5 -6.81 -8.40 -4.42
N GLY A 6 -7.29 -7.86 -5.52
CA GLY A 6 -8.29 -6.81 -5.52
C GLY A 6 -8.62 -6.39 -6.94
N LYS A 7 -9.53 -5.43 -7.09
CA LYS A 7 -9.87 -4.84 -8.40
C LYS A 7 -9.83 -3.33 -8.28
N ASN A 8 -9.44 -2.67 -9.37
CA ASN A 8 -9.48 -1.21 -9.51
C ASN A 8 -8.76 -0.48 -8.35
N ILE A 9 -7.46 -0.75 -8.16
CA ILE A 9 -6.67 -0.11 -7.08
C ILE A 9 -6.73 1.42 -7.18
N GLU A 10 -6.85 1.97 -8.38
CA GLU A 10 -7.00 3.40 -8.67
C GLU A 10 -8.27 4.04 -8.09
N LYS A 11 -9.25 3.24 -7.69
CA LYS A 11 -10.49 3.72 -7.05
C LYS A 11 -10.42 3.73 -5.53
N LEU A 12 -9.38 3.14 -4.94
CA LEU A 12 -9.17 3.18 -3.50
C LEU A 12 -8.98 4.63 -3.05
N LYS A 13 -9.65 4.99 -1.97
CA LYS A 13 -9.65 6.34 -1.39
C LYS A 13 -9.59 6.26 0.13
N LYS A 14 -9.40 7.43 0.76
CA LYS A 14 -9.45 7.58 2.21
C LYS A 14 -10.72 6.95 2.81
N GLY A 15 -10.53 6.16 3.86
CA GLY A 15 -11.58 5.44 4.59
C GLY A 15 -11.89 4.04 4.06
N ASP A 16 -11.42 3.67 2.86
CA ASP A 16 -11.53 2.30 2.37
C ASP A 16 -10.66 1.35 3.19
N LYS A 17 -10.95 0.04 3.09
CA LYS A 17 -10.21 -1.01 3.80
C LYS A 17 -9.22 -1.70 2.88
N ILE A 18 -8.07 -2.01 3.45
CA ILE A 18 -7.04 -2.85 2.84
C ILE A 18 -6.54 -3.84 3.90
N LYS A 19 -6.16 -5.04 3.49
CA LYS A 19 -5.57 -6.02 4.41
C LYS A 19 -4.16 -6.36 3.99
N ILE A 20 -3.25 -6.32 4.96
CA ILE A 20 -1.86 -6.75 4.84
C ILE A 20 -1.70 -8.00 5.70
N ASP A 21 -1.42 -9.14 5.08
CA ASP A 21 -1.33 -10.47 5.74
C ASP A 21 -2.53 -10.78 6.65
N GLY A 22 -3.73 -10.39 6.21
CA GLY A 22 -4.99 -10.59 6.93
C GLY A 22 -5.28 -9.55 8.02
N THR A 23 -4.36 -8.65 8.31
CA THR A 23 -4.59 -7.51 9.21
C THR A 23 -5.30 -6.41 8.45
N GLU A 24 -6.53 -6.07 8.86
CA GLU A 24 -7.31 -4.99 8.26
C GLU A 24 -6.81 -3.62 8.72
N MET A 25 -6.56 -2.75 7.75
CA MET A 25 -6.12 -1.38 7.89
C MET A 25 -7.07 -0.45 7.14
N GLU A 26 -7.05 0.81 7.52
CA GLU A 26 -7.83 1.86 6.85
C GLU A 26 -6.90 2.75 6.03
N ILE A 27 -7.33 3.11 4.83
CA ILE A 27 -6.57 3.99 3.94
C ILE A 27 -6.70 5.43 4.43
N ASP A 28 -5.58 6.11 4.58
CA ASP A 28 -5.52 7.55 4.87
C ASP A 28 -5.34 8.38 3.61
N ALA A 29 -4.49 7.91 2.70
CA ALA A 29 -4.19 8.59 1.45
C ALA A 29 -3.83 7.61 0.34
N HIS A 30 -4.15 8.00 -0.89
CA HIS A 30 -3.73 7.30 -2.10
C HIS A 30 -3.34 8.34 -3.15
N TYR A 31 -2.06 8.39 -3.51
CA TYR A 31 -1.52 9.46 -4.33
C TYR A 31 -0.33 9.01 -5.20
N VAL A 32 -0.02 9.84 -6.19
CA VAL A 32 1.17 9.70 -7.04
C VAL A 32 2.38 10.18 -6.23
N MET A 33 3.33 9.30 -5.98
CA MET A 33 4.59 9.63 -5.31
C MET A 33 5.58 10.24 -6.29
N MET A 34 5.76 9.63 -7.46
CA MET A 34 6.64 10.12 -8.52
C MET A 34 6.08 9.77 -9.90
N GLU A 35 6.27 10.67 -10.87
CA GLU A 35 5.93 10.43 -12.28
C GLU A 35 7.19 10.18 -13.12
N HIS A 36 7.21 9.06 -13.84
CA HIS A 36 8.27 8.65 -14.74
C HIS A 36 7.73 8.49 -16.17
N GLY A 37 7.48 9.62 -16.83
CA GLY A 37 6.94 9.63 -18.18
C GLY A 37 5.51 9.06 -18.24
N LYS A 38 5.38 7.80 -18.66
CA LYS A 38 4.07 7.11 -18.74
C LYS A 38 3.74 6.27 -17.52
N THR A 39 4.71 6.02 -16.65
CA THR A 39 4.57 5.18 -15.46
C THR A 39 4.57 6.07 -14.22
N LYS A 40 3.77 5.70 -13.22
CA LYS A 40 3.69 6.41 -11.93
C LYS A 40 4.03 5.48 -10.80
N GLU A 41 4.94 5.91 -9.93
CA GLU A 41 5.07 5.31 -8.61
C GLU A 41 3.94 5.85 -7.73
N MET A 42 3.11 4.95 -7.24
CA MET A 42 1.93 5.21 -6.43
C MET A 42 2.23 4.85 -4.97
N ALA A 43 1.62 5.57 -4.04
CA ALA A 43 1.67 5.27 -2.62
C ALA A 43 0.26 5.22 -2.02
N ILE A 44 0.00 4.21 -1.18
CA ILE A 44 -1.17 4.12 -0.31
C ILE A 44 -0.66 4.17 1.13
N GLU A 45 -1.05 5.20 1.87
CA GLU A 45 -0.85 5.28 3.32
C GLU A 45 -2.03 4.62 4.01
N CYS A 46 -1.73 3.74 4.97
CA CYS A 46 -2.75 3.00 5.70
C CYS A 46 -2.34 2.76 7.15
N PHE A 47 -3.32 2.71 8.04
CA PHE A 47 -3.07 2.61 9.48
C PHE A 47 -3.84 1.44 10.13
N ASP A 48 -3.16 0.74 11.03
CA ASP A 48 -3.76 -0.28 11.91
C ASP A 48 -4.29 0.38 13.18
N LYS A 49 -5.60 0.63 13.20
CA LYS A 49 -6.34 1.17 14.35
C LYS A 49 -6.14 0.41 15.66
N LYS A 50 -5.80 -0.89 15.60
CA LYS A 50 -5.67 -1.73 16.80
C LYS A 50 -4.31 -1.60 17.46
N LYS A 51 -3.27 -1.33 16.66
CA LYS A 51 -1.89 -1.28 17.12
C LYS A 51 -1.28 0.12 17.10
N ASP A 52 -1.99 1.09 16.54
CA ASP A 52 -1.50 2.46 16.35
C ASP A 52 -0.20 2.44 15.51
N GLU A 53 -0.25 1.71 14.39
CA GLU A 53 0.90 1.50 13.50
C GLU A 53 0.56 1.98 12.09
N ASP A 54 1.47 2.75 11.50
CA ASP A 54 1.35 3.25 10.13
C ASP A 54 2.15 2.42 9.13
N PHE A 55 1.55 2.25 7.95
CA PHE A 55 2.07 1.47 6.85
C PHE A 55 1.96 2.25 5.55
N GLN A 56 2.81 1.89 4.59
CA GLN A 56 2.78 2.43 3.25
C GLN A 56 2.95 1.30 2.24
N ILE A 57 2.06 1.23 1.27
CA ILE A 57 2.18 0.34 0.12
C ILE A 57 2.64 1.18 -1.06
N ARG A 58 3.65 0.71 -1.78
CA ARG A 58 4.14 1.34 -3.01
C ARG A 58 4.07 0.38 -4.17
N TYR A 59 3.74 0.90 -5.35
CA TYR A 59 3.63 0.11 -6.56
C TYR A 59 3.74 1.01 -7.80
N PHE A 60 4.05 0.42 -8.95
CA PHE A 60 3.93 1.09 -10.25
C PHE A 60 2.53 0.86 -10.83
N ASP A 61 1.87 1.92 -11.27
CA ASP A 61 0.50 1.89 -11.77
C ASP A 61 0.30 0.95 -12.98
N ASP A 62 1.31 0.80 -13.81
CA ASP A 62 1.33 -0.10 -14.98
C ASP A 62 1.75 -1.55 -14.65
N ASN A 63 2.15 -1.85 -13.41
CA ASN A 63 2.68 -3.15 -13.03
C ASN A 63 2.38 -3.53 -11.56
N VAL A 64 1.15 -3.30 -11.11
CA VAL A 64 0.73 -3.48 -9.71
C VAL A 64 1.12 -4.85 -9.13
N GLU A 65 0.85 -5.94 -9.86
CA GLU A 65 1.03 -7.31 -9.36
C GLU A 65 2.50 -7.70 -9.09
N ASN A 66 3.45 -7.08 -9.81
CA ASN A 66 4.87 -7.44 -9.73
C ASN A 66 5.74 -6.37 -9.05
N SER A 67 5.19 -5.19 -8.75
CA SER A 67 5.93 -4.06 -8.19
C SER A 67 5.55 -3.71 -6.75
N MET A 68 4.61 -4.42 -6.16
CA MET A 68 4.09 -4.08 -4.85
C MET A 68 5.09 -4.37 -3.73
N ASP A 69 5.43 -3.32 -3.00
CA ASP A 69 6.23 -3.35 -1.79
C ASP A 69 5.46 -2.74 -0.61
N VAL A 70 5.68 -3.26 0.59
CA VAL A 70 5.04 -2.80 1.82
C VAL A 70 6.09 -2.33 2.81
N TYR A 71 5.80 -1.21 3.45
CA TYR A 71 6.65 -0.56 4.42
C TYR A 71 5.89 -0.30 5.70
N LYS A 72 6.59 -0.38 6.83
CA LYS A 72 6.09 0.03 8.15
C LYS A 72 6.85 1.28 8.61
N LEU A 73 6.12 2.27 9.12
CA LEU A 73 6.74 3.42 9.76
C LEU A 73 7.29 3.00 11.12
N VAL A 74 8.59 3.24 11.34
CA VAL A 74 9.24 3.06 12.63
C VAL A 74 9.93 4.38 12.96
N GLU A 75 9.49 5.01 14.04
CA GLU A 75 9.85 6.38 14.42
C GLU A 75 9.52 7.38 13.31
N ILE A 76 10.47 7.66 12.42
CA ILE A 76 10.34 8.62 11.31
C ILE A 76 10.71 8.02 9.95
N VAL A 77 11.00 6.71 9.88
CA VAL A 77 11.50 6.03 8.68
C VAL A 77 10.60 4.87 8.28
N TYR A 78 10.25 4.82 7.00
CA TYR A 78 9.57 3.67 6.41
C TYR A 78 10.55 2.54 6.11
N ASN A 79 10.41 1.43 6.84
CA ASN A 79 11.20 0.23 6.65
C ASN A 79 10.43 -0.79 5.83
N LYS A 80 11.06 -1.32 4.76
CA LYS A 80 10.46 -2.37 3.94
C LYS A 80 10.26 -3.63 4.79
N ILE A 81 9.08 -4.20 4.71
CA ILE A 81 8.72 -5.46 5.39
C ILE A 81 8.34 -6.52 4.36
N GLU A 82 8.64 -7.78 4.68
CA GLU A 82 8.16 -8.90 3.88
C GLU A 82 6.73 -9.22 4.25
N VAL A 83 5.85 -9.22 3.25
CA VAL A 83 4.45 -9.65 3.39
C VAL A 83 4.12 -10.69 2.34
N LYS A 84 3.19 -11.57 2.67
CA LYS A 84 2.76 -12.63 1.74
C LYS A 84 1.61 -12.18 0.87
N LYS A 85 0.72 -11.33 1.39
CA LYS A 85 -0.53 -10.98 0.72
C LYS A 85 -1.00 -9.57 1.04
N VAL A 86 -1.48 -8.88 0.01
CA VAL A 86 -2.22 -7.63 0.12
C VAL A 86 -3.56 -7.79 -0.59
N GLU A 87 -4.65 -7.43 0.08
CA GLU A 87 -6.00 -7.53 -0.49
C GLU A 87 -6.87 -6.30 -0.19
N TRP A 88 -7.68 -5.90 -1.17
CA TRP A 88 -8.65 -4.81 -1.07
C TRP A 88 -9.95 -5.16 -1.82
#